data_AF-A0A6J8EVX6-F1
#
_entry.id   AF-A0A6J8EVX6-F1
#
_cell.length_a   1.000
_cell.length_b   1.000
_cell.length_c   1.000
_cell.angle_alpha   90.00
_cell.angle_beta   90.00
_cell.angle_gamma   90.00
#
_symmetry.space_group_name_H-M   'P 1'
#
loop_
_entity.id
_entity.type
_entity.pdbx_description
1 polymer ?
#
loop_
_entity_poly.entity_id
_entity_poly.type
_entity_poly.pdbx_seq_one_letter_code
_entity_poly.pdbx_strand_id
1 'polypeptide(L)'
;MFNMLFLLFIPVLLFCGQLTTVKGDCNRKLGNSGHDHLPRRKDFPAFTAYRSSPQSLSVNEVIKLFDKVWTNNGNGYDPSSGVFTAKLAGLYHFAAVVVSTSGGTLFVRLFHNNTNISASFITEKGYKYGTFDVVLSLEKGDKVSIKIRS
;
A
#
# COMPACT_ATOMS: atom_id res chain seq x y z
N MET A 1 22.79 0.54 7.76
CA MET A 1 21.75 0.58 8.81
C MET A 1 20.58 1.40 8.25
N PHE A 2 19.33 0.97 8.44
CA PHE A 2 18.14 1.70 7.98
C PHE A 2 17.33 2.10 9.23
N ASN A 3 17.42 3.35 9.67
CA ASN A 3 16.53 3.89 10.70
C ASN A 3 15.39 4.61 9.99
N MET A 4 14.16 4.13 10.15
CA MET A 4 12.98 4.74 9.55
C MET A 4 12.26 5.58 10.60
N LEU A 5 12.26 6.90 10.41
CA LEU A 5 11.41 7.84 11.16
C LEU A 5 10.22 8.23 10.27
N PHE A 6 9.01 8.10 10.83
CA PHE A 6 7.75 8.43 10.18
C PHE A 6 7.55 9.95 10.05
N LEU A 7 6.87 10.39 8.98
CA LEU A 7 5.66 11.23 9.02
C LEU A 7 5.25 11.65 7.60
N LEU A 8 4.07 11.20 7.15
CA LEU A 8 3.00 12.11 6.70
C LEU A 8 1.69 11.34 6.50
N PHE A 9 0.66 11.90 7.13
CA PHE A 9 -0.75 11.64 6.87
C PHE A 9 -1.07 12.02 5.43
N ILE A 10 -1.76 11.16 4.69
CA ILE A 10 -2.73 11.64 3.71
C ILE A 10 -4.05 10.91 3.96
N PRO A 11 -5.08 11.59 4.44
CA PRO A 11 -6.43 11.07 4.36
C PRO A 11 -6.85 11.23 2.89
N VAL A 12 -6.44 10.32 2.02
CA VAL A 12 -7.21 10.16 0.78
C VAL A 12 -8.34 9.20 1.10
N LEU A 13 -9.36 9.76 1.75
CA LEU A 13 -10.71 9.33 1.46
C LEU A 13 -10.87 9.44 -0.05
N LEU A 14 -10.65 8.33 -0.76
CA LEU A 14 -11.23 8.17 -2.09
C LEU A 14 -12.74 8.00 -1.86
N PHE A 15 -13.41 9.07 -1.45
CA PHE A 15 -14.81 9.23 -1.74
C PHE A 15 -14.89 9.35 -3.26
N CYS A 16 -14.96 8.21 -3.94
CA CYS A 16 -15.75 8.17 -5.15
C CYS A 16 -17.19 8.35 -4.68
N GLY A 17 -17.59 9.61 -4.48
CA GLY A 17 -18.99 9.96 -4.44
C GLY A 17 -19.60 9.36 -5.69
N GLN A 18 -20.62 8.53 -5.50
CA GLN A 18 -21.53 8.16 -6.56
C GLN A 18 -22.08 9.46 -7.17
N LEU A 19 -21.47 9.96 -8.24
CA LEU A 19 -22.25 10.55 -9.31
C LEU A 19 -22.81 9.38 -10.12
N THR A 20 -23.78 8.68 -9.54
CA THR A 20 -24.78 8.04 -10.36
C THR A 20 -25.54 9.17 -11.02
N THR A 21 -25.23 9.47 -12.28
CA THR A 21 -26.18 10.13 -13.18
C THR A 21 -27.36 9.17 -13.31
N VAL A 22 -28.32 9.25 -12.37
CA VAL A 22 -29.61 8.60 -12.53
C VAL A 22 -30.39 9.47 -13.50
N LYS A 23 -30.18 9.27 -14.80
CA LYS A 23 -31.17 9.66 -15.79
C LYS A 23 -32.13 8.48 -15.93
N GLY A 24 -33.12 8.44 -15.03
CA GLY A 24 -34.10 7.36 -14.97
C GLY A 24 -35.18 7.65 -13.92
N ASP A 25 -36.24 8.32 -14.37
CA ASP A 25 -37.60 8.41 -13.83
C ASP A 25 -37.83 8.19 -12.33
N CYS A 26 -38.21 9.26 -11.63
CA CYS A 26 -38.61 9.35 -10.21
C CYS A 26 -39.87 8.55 -9.82
N ASN A 27 -40.21 7.44 -10.49
CA ASN A 27 -41.44 6.69 -10.20
C ASN A 27 -41.25 5.18 -10.10
N ARG A 28 -40.09 4.72 -9.63
CA ARG A 28 -39.97 3.33 -9.16
C ARG A 28 -40.25 3.26 -7.66
N LYS A 29 -41.39 2.65 -7.32
CA LYS A 29 -41.74 2.25 -5.96
C LYS A 29 -40.54 1.55 -5.32
N LEU A 30 -40.06 2.05 -4.17
CA LEU A 30 -39.10 1.34 -3.35
C LEU A 30 -39.74 0.00 -2.96
N GLY A 31 -39.23 -1.09 -3.53
CA GLY A 31 -39.53 -2.42 -3.06
C GLY A 31 -38.92 -2.59 -1.67
N ASN A 32 -39.73 -3.02 -0.71
CA ASN A 32 -39.27 -3.41 0.62
C ASN A 32 -38.30 -4.60 0.51
N SER A 33 -37.02 -4.37 0.78
CA SER A 33 -36.07 -5.45 1.07
C SER A 33 -34.99 -4.99 2.05
N GLY A 34 -35.13 -5.45 3.29
CA GLY A 34 -34.08 -5.76 4.28
C GLY A 34 -32.91 -4.79 4.49
N HIS A 35 -32.85 -4.22 5.70
CA HIS A 35 -31.65 -3.71 6.39
C HIS A 35 -30.48 -3.25 5.49
N ASP A 36 -30.43 -1.94 5.20
CA ASP A 36 -29.21 -1.27 4.73
C ASP A 36 -28.09 -1.48 5.76
N HIS A 37 -27.28 -2.52 5.56
CA HIS A 37 -26.07 -2.74 6.35
C HIS A 37 -25.02 -1.80 5.80
N LEU A 38 -24.72 -0.73 6.56
CA LEU A 38 -23.53 0.07 6.34
C LEU A 38 -22.31 -0.85 6.19
N PRO A 39 -21.45 -0.63 5.18
CA PRO A 39 -20.30 -1.48 4.96
C PRO A 39 -19.44 -1.51 6.24
N ARG A 40 -19.14 -2.72 6.72
CA ARG A 40 -18.36 -2.91 7.94
C ARG A 40 -16.93 -2.47 7.65
N ARG A 41 -16.23 -2.02 8.69
CA ARG A 41 -14.81 -1.62 8.59
C ARG A 41 -13.90 -2.67 7.91
N LYS A 42 -14.28 -3.96 7.95
CA LYS A 42 -13.55 -5.06 7.30
C LYS A 42 -13.72 -5.12 5.78
N ASP A 43 -14.74 -4.46 5.24
CA ASP A 43 -15.09 -4.48 3.82
C ASP A 43 -14.19 -3.52 3.00
N PHE A 44 -13.45 -2.64 3.68
CA PHE A 44 -12.47 -1.74 3.09
C PHE A 44 -11.05 -2.22 3.40
N PRO A 45 -10.32 -2.78 2.43
CA PRO A 45 -8.94 -3.18 2.64
C PRO A 45 -8.06 -1.96 2.95
N ALA A 46 -7.30 -2.04 4.04
CA ALA A 46 -6.32 -1.01 4.41
C ALA A 46 -5.26 -1.63 5.30
N PHE A 47 -4.00 -1.26 5.11
CA PHE A 47 -2.94 -1.68 6.01
C PHE A 47 -1.95 -0.56 6.31
N THR A 48 -1.34 -0.64 7.47
CA THR A 48 -0.21 0.19 7.85
C THR A 48 0.79 -0.72 8.52
N ALA A 49 1.98 -0.83 7.93
CA ALA A 49 3.05 -1.65 8.44
C ALA A 49 4.34 -0.85 8.49
N TYR A 50 5.20 -1.18 9.45
CA TYR A 50 6.50 -0.58 9.62
C TYR A 50 7.51 -1.62 10.06
N ARG A 51 8.77 -1.23 9.93
CA ARG A 51 9.87 -2.05 10.40
C ARG A 51 10.25 -1.67 11.82
N SER A 52 10.37 -2.65 12.70
CA SER A 52 10.67 -2.45 14.12
C SER A 52 12.16 -2.18 14.41
N SER A 53 13.05 -2.65 13.53
CA SER A 53 14.50 -2.56 13.72
C SER A 53 15.25 -2.35 12.40
N PRO A 54 16.41 -1.67 12.41
CA PRO A 54 17.25 -1.53 11.23
C PRO A 54 17.71 -2.89 10.68
N GLN A 55 17.67 -3.06 9.35
CA GLN A 55 18.31 -4.21 8.69
C GLN A 55 19.73 -3.82 8.22
N SER A 56 20.63 -4.78 8.14
CA SER A 56 21.80 -4.67 7.26
C SER A 56 21.48 -5.46 6.00
N LEU A 57 21.56 -4.83 4.84
CA LEU A 57 21.28 -5.49 3.56
C LEU A 57 22.58 -5.83 2.86
N SER A 58 22.68 -7.05 2.37
CA SER A 58 23.67 -7.43 1.38
C SER A 58 23.26 -6.95 -0.03
N VAL A 59 24.23 -6.86 -0.94
CA VAL A 59 23.99 -6.49 -2.33
C VAL A 59 23.02 -7.51 -2.94
N ASN A 60 21.90 -7.02 -3.50
CA ASN A 60 20.76 -7.82 -4.03
C ASN A 60 19.79 -8.40 -2.98
N GLU A 61 19.93 -8.07 -1.71
CA GLU A 61 18.98 -8.51 -0.69
C GLU A 61 17.69 -7.71 -0.76
N VAL A 62 16.61 -8.40 -1.09
CA VAL A 62 15.26 -7.82 -1.08
C VAL A 62 14.85 -7.60 0.38
N ILE A 63 14.63 -6.35 0.80
CA ILE A 63 13.85 -6.10 2.02
C ILE A 63 12.46 -6.71 1.81
N LYS A 64 12.17 -7.76 2.58
CA LYS A 64 10.88 -8.46 2.57
C LYS A 64 9.96 -8.06 3.73
N LEU A 65 10.37 -7.17 4.65
CA LEU A 65 9.73 -7.12 5.96
C LEU A 65 9.50 -5.67 6.45
N PHE A 66 8.23 -5.25 6.42
CA PHE A 66 7.66 -4.41 7.47
C PHE A 66 6.97 -5.36 8.46
N ASP A 67 7.70 -5.72 9.51
CA ASP A 67 7.39 -6.83 10.42
C ASP A 67 6.33 -6.47 11.47
N LYS A 68 6.11 -5.17 11.73
CA LYS A 68 5.06 -4.69 12.62
C LYS A 68 3.90 -4.11 11.84
N VAL A 69 2.69 -4.49 12.25
CA VAL A 69 1.44 -4.12 11.59
C VAL A 69 0.60 -3.34 12.58
N TRP A 70 0.28 -2.10 12.24
CA TRP A 70 -0.60 -1.24 13.03
C TRP A 70 -2.07 -1.45 12.64
N THR A 71 -2.34 -1.51 11.33
CA THR A 71 -3.67 -1.77 10.76
C THR A 71 -3.54 -2.84 9.68
N ASN A 72 -4.53 -3.74 9.60
CA ASN A 72 -4.64 -4.73 8.52
C ASN A 72 -6.11 -5.10 8.24
N ASN A 73 -6.91 -4.08 7.94
CA ASN A 73 -8.30 -4.26 7.56
C ASN A 73 -8.38 -5.09 6.26
N GLY A 74 -9.26 -6.09 6.26
CA GLY A 74 -9.37 -7.06 5.17
C GLY A 74 -8.27 -8.13 5.17
N ASN A 75 -7.29 -8.08 6.10
CA ASN A 75 -6.21 -9.06 6.22
C ASN A 75 -5.48 -9.33 4.88
N GLY A 76 -5.24 -8.26 4.12
CA GLY A 76 -4.57 -8.33 2.82
C GLY A 76 -3.05 -8.34 2.92
N TYR A 77 -2.48 -7.74 3.97
CA TYR A 77 -1.04 -7.67 4.19
C TYR A 77 -0.53 -8.86 5.01
N ASP A 78 0.55 -9.49 4.56
CA ASP A 78 1.26 -10.54 5.29
C ASP A 78 2.62 -10.02 5.79
N PRO A 79 2.80 -9.80 7.11
CA PRO A 79 4.05 -9.29 7.67
C PRO A 79 5.22 -10.26 7.58
N SER A 80 4.98 -11.56 7.35
CA SER A 80 6.06 -12.55 7.19
C SER A 80 6.73 -12.50 5.82
N SER A 81 5.99 -12.03 4.81
CA SER A 81 6.47 -11.92 3.42
C SER A 81 6.59 -10.48 2.93
N GLY A 82 5.96 -9.53 3.61
CA GLY A 82 5.87 -8.12 3.24
C GLY A 82 4.97 -7.85 2.04
N VAL A 83 4.13 -8.82 1.67
CA VAL A 83 3.29 -8.79 0.47
C VAL A 83 1.87 -8.39 0.85
N PHE A 84 1.33 -7.41 0.12
CA PHE A 84 -0.10 -7.16 0.10
C PHE A 84 -0.76 -8.00 -1.00
N THR A 85 -1.85 -8.68 -0.67
CA THR A 85 -2.70 -9.40 -1.63
C THR A 85 -4.10 -8.79 -1.64
N ALA A 86 -4.53 -8.28 -2.79
CA ALA A 86 -5.86 -7.72 -2.97
C ALA A 86 -6.93 -8.80 -2.74
N LYS A 87 -7.79 -8.59 -1.74
CA LYS A 87 -8.92 -9.51 -1.46
C LYS A 87 -10.17 -9.17 -2.28
N LEU A 88 -10.20 -7.98 -2.85
CA LEU A 88 -11.28 -7.41 -3.66
C LEU A 88 -10.67 -6.67 -4.85
N ALA A 89 -11.36 -6.66 -5.98
CA ALA A 89 -10.97 -5.81 -7.10
C ALA A 89 -11.25 -4.34 -6.77
N GLY A 90 -10.40 -3.42 -7.23
CA GLY A 90 -10.60 -1.99 -6.98
C GLY A 90 -9.35 -1.13 -7.21
N LEU A 91 -9.48 0.16 -6.89
CA LEU A 91 -8.37 1.11 -6.89
C LEU A 91 -7.72 1.16 -5.52
N TYR A 92 -6.39 1.04 -5.49
CA TYR A 92 -5.58 1.01 -4.29
C TYR A 92 -4.50 2.08 -4.36
N HIS A 93 -4.35 2.81 -3.26
CA HIS A 93 -3.25 3.75 -3.07
C HIS A 93 -2.15 3.09 -2.22
N PHE A 94 -0.92 3.13 -2.71
CA PHE A 94 0.26 2.66 -2.00
C PHE A 94 1.24 3.80 -1.84
N ALA A 95 1.59 4.09 -0.59
CA ALA A 95 2.62 5.04 -0.25
C ALA A 95 3.57 4.43 0.78
N ALA A 96 4.88 4.67 0.62
CA ALA A 96 5.80 4.55 1.75
C ALA A 96 7.08 5.36 1.55
N VAL A 97 7.77 5.51 2.68
CA VAL A 97 9.07 6.15 2.81
C VAL A 97 10.04 5.12 3.35
N VAL A 98 11.21 5.04 2.74
CA VAL A 98 12.30 4.12 3.11
C VAL A 98 13.53 4.96 3.40
N VAL A 99 14.13 4.77 4.57
CA VAL A 99 15.27 5.59 5.01
C VAL A 99 16.52 4.74 5.16
N SER A 100 17.61 5.14 4.49
CA SER A 100 18.95 4.57 4.69
C SER A 100 19.84 5.51 5.48
N THR A 101 20.53 4.99 6.50
CA THR A 101 21.50 5.74 7.31
C THR A 101 22.96 5.35 7.07
N SER A 102 23.22 4.36 6.21
CA SER A 102 24.57 4.01 5.76
C SER A 102 24.85 4.50 4.35
N GLY A 103 26.06 5.04 4.12
CA GLY A 103 26.52 5.46 2.79
C GLY A 103 26.57 4.30 1.81
N GLY A 104 25.61 4.24 0.90
CA GLY A 104 25.45 3.23 -0.15
C GLY A 104 24.22 3.54 -1.00
N THR A 105 24.14 3.09 -2.24
CA THR A 105 23.02 3.44 -3.14
C THR A 105 21.72 2.79 -2.68
N LEU A 106 20.64 3.57 -2.58
CA LEU A 106 19.32 3.04 -2.25
C LEU A 106 18.50 2.92 -3.54
N PHE A 107 18.14 1.70 -3.91
CA PHE A 107 17.15 1.43 -4.97
C PHE A 107 15.89 0.89 -4.33
N VAL A 108 14.81 1.66 -4.33
CA VAL A 108 13.49 1.20 -3.87
C VAL A 108 12.63 0.96 -5.09
N ARG A 109 11.99 -0.20 -5.18
CA ARG A 109 11.12 -0.57 -6.29
C ARG A 109 9.80 -1.13 -5.79
N LEU A 110 8.72 -0.73 -6.43
CA LEU A 110 7.40 -1.30 -6.22
C LEU A 110 7.11 -2.33 -7.31
N PHE A 111 6.55 -3.47 -6.90
CA PHE A 111 6.22 -4.58 -7.77
C PHE A 111 4.73 -4.89 -7.70
N HIS A 112 4.11 -5.04 -8.87
CA HIS A 112 2.78 -5.64 -9.05
C HIS A 112 2.97 -6.98 -9.77
N ASN A 113 2.53 -8.07 -9.15
CA ASN A 113 2.65 -9.43 -9.69
C ASN A 113 4.06 -9.79 -10.20
N ASN A 114 5.09 -9.39 -9.44
CA ASN A 114 6.52 -9.55 -9.78
C ASN A 114 7.04 -8.69 -10.95
N THR A 115 6.22 -7.84 -11.55
CA THR A 115 6.64 -6.81 -12.51
C THR A 115 6.96 -5.52 -11.77
N ASN A 116 8.13 -4.93 -12.04
CA ASN A 116 8.49 -3.62 -11.49
C ASN A 116 7.64 -2.54 -12.18
N ILE A 117 6.94 -1.73 -11.38
CA ILE A 117 6.05 -0.68 -11.86
C ILE A 117 6.49 0.73 -11.44
N SER A 118 7.40 0.85 -10.46
CA SER A 118 7.95 2.13 -10.03
C SER A 118 9.31 1.94 -9.38
N ALA A 119 10.22 2.90 -9.59
CA ALA A 119 11.56 2.90 -9.03
C ALA A 119 11.95 4.28 -8.51
N SER A 120 12.52 4.31 -7.31
CA SER A 120 13.18 5.48 -6.71
C SER A 120 14.66 5.15 -6.49
N PHE A 121 15.55 6.05 -6.93
CA PHE A 121 17.00 5.87 -6.90
C PHE A 121 17.70 7.05 -6.22
N ILE A 122 18.62 6.78 -5.29
CA ILE A 122 19.35 7.83 -4.56
C ILE A 122 20.83 7.45 -4.40
N THR A 123 21.72 8.23 -5.01
CA THR A 123 23.16 7.94 -5.14
C THR A 123 24.07 8.79 -4.24
N GLU A 124 23.54 9.72 -3.45
CA GLU A 124 24.36 10.69 -2.68
C GLU A 124 24.96 10.14 -1.37
N LYS A 125 25.80 10.91 -0.67
CA LYS A 125 26.35 10.54 0.66
C LYS A 125 25.45 11.10 1.77
N GLY A 126 25.20 10.33 2.84
CA GLY A 126 24.39 10.77 3.99
C GLY A 126 23.05 10.02 4.12
N TYR A 127 22.09 10.63 4.81
CA TYR A 127 20.73 10.09 4.95
C TYR A 127 20.02 10.06 3.59
N LYS A 128 19.45 8.91 3.21
CA LYS A 128 18.69 8.74 1.96
C LYS A 128 17.24 8.42 2.27
N TYR A 129 16.32 8.97 1.48
CA TYR A 129 14.88 8.77 1.63
C TYR A 129 14.26 8.34 0.30
N GLY A 130 14.03 7.06 0.09
CA GLY A 130 13.28 6.56 -1.07
C GLY A 130 11.79 6.62 -0.79
N THR A 131 11.04 7.37 -1.59
CA THR A 131 9.59 7.49 -1.45
C THR A 131 8.90 6.92 -2.69
N PHE A 132 7.74 6.30 -2.50
CA PHE A 132 6.82 5.98 -3.58
C PHE A 132 5.40 6.38 -3.15
N ASP A 133 4.63 6.82 -4.14
CA ASP A 133 3.21 7.14 -4.05
C ASP A 133 2.60 6.71 -5.39
N VAL A 134 1.69 5.74 -5.38
CA VAL A 134 1.07 5.23 -6.60
C VAL A 134 -0.36 4.80 -6.37
N VAL A 135 -1.19 4.98 -7.39
CA VAL A 135 -2.53 4.40 -7.45
C VAL A 135 -2.52 3.24 -8.47
N LEU A 136 -3.02 2.08 -8.08
CA LEU A 136 -3.10 0.88 -8.91
C LEU A 136 -4.54 0.38 -8.97
N SER A 137 -4.98 -0.01 -10.17
CA SER A 137 -6.15 -0.86 -10.34
C SER A 137 -5.70 -2.31 -10.13
N LEU A 138 -6.26 -2.98 -9.13
CA LEU A 138 -5.92 -4.35 -8.79
C LEU A 138 -7.13 -5.26 -8.95
N GLU A 139 -6.87 -6.47 -9.44
CA GLU A 139 -7.83 -7.57 -9.40
C GLU A 139 -7.71 -8.37 -8.10
N LYS A 140 -8.76 -9.13 -7.76
CA LYS A 140 -8.69 -10.05 -6.61
C LYS A 140 -7.58 -11.07 -6.83
N GLY A 141 -6.65 -11.14 -5.87
CA GLY A 141 -5.49 -12.03 -5.90
C GLY A 141 -4.19 -11.36 -6.33
N ASP A 142 -4.26 -10.14 -6.88
CA ASP A 142 -3.07 -9.37 -7.24
C ASP A 142 -2.18 -9.10 -6.04
N LYS A 143 -0.87 -9.12 -6.27
CA LYS A 143 0.16 -8.97 -5.24
C LYS A 143 0.96 -7.71 -5.46
N VAL A 144 1.10 -6.92 -4.39
CA VAL A 144 1.94 -5.72 -4.35
C VAL A 144 3.03 -5.91 -3.31
N SER A 145 4.27 -5.58 -3.68
CA SER A 145 5.42 -5.68 -2.77
C SER A 145 6.46 -4.61 -3.06
N ILE A 146 7.21 -4.22 -2.04
CA ILE A 146 8.33 -3.30 -2.16
C ILE A 146 9.60 -4.11 -2.04
N LYS A 147 10.56 -3.86 -2.93
CA LYS A 147 11.87 -4.49 -2.90
C LYS A 147 12.93 -3.41 -2.90
N ILE A 148 13.92 -3.59 -2.05
CA ILE A 148 15.06 -2.69 -1.95
C ILE A 148 16.29 -3.42 -2.47
N ARG A 149 17.18 -2.72 -3.15
CA ARG A 149 18.51 -3.20 -3.55
C ARG A 149 19.53 -2.15 -3.10
N SER A 150 20.59 -2.60 -2.42
CA SER A 150 21.77 -1.79 -2.09
C SER A 150 22.91 -2.10 -3.04
#